data_AF-A0QNF7-F1
#
_entry.id   AF-A0QNF7-F1
#
_cell.length_a   1.000
_cell.length_b   1.000
_cell.length_c   1.000
_cell.angle_alpha   90.00
_cell.angle_beta   90.00
_cell.angle_gamma   90.00
#
_symmetry.space_group_name_H-M   'P 1'
#
loop_
_entity.id
_entity.type
_entity.pdbx_description
1 polymer ?
#
loop_
_entity_poly.entity_id
_entity_poly.type
_entity_poly.pdbx_seq_one_letter_code
_entity_poly.pdbx_strand_id
1 'polypeptide(L)'
;MQQTQWSPSTAGIAGCGIAGLMMAIAAVTVITDPPGRVLAGIAAVGLLTFASFSLRSRPKLAITDDGLVVRGWARTRTFRHDEIDTIRITEFRRLARKVRMLEIDAHDGRLVVFTRWDLGTDPLDVLDALKAAGY
;
A
#
# COMPACT_ATOMS: atom_id res chain seq x y z
N MET A 1 24.04 -0.22 -3.26
CA MET A 1 23.16 0.82 -2.69
C MET A 1 22.03 0.10 -1.98
N GLN A 2 21.87 0.27 -0.66
CA GLN A 2 20.73 -0.32 0.07
C GLN A 2 19.43 0.32 -0.43
N GLN A 3 18.37 -0.48 -0.55
CA GLN A 3 17.05 0.03 -0.92
C GLN A 3 16.49 0.83 0.27
N THR A 4 16.22 2.11 0.06
CA THR A 4 15.73 3.03 1.11
C THR A 4 14.28 3.45 0.90
N GLN A 5 13.63 3.01 -0.18
CA GLN A 5 12.24 3.36 -0.49
C GLN A 5 11.43 2.15 -0.96
N TRP A 6 10.22 2.05 -0.44
CA TRP A 6 9.26 0.99 -0.73
C TRP A 6 7.93 1.60 -1.14
N SER A 7 7.33 1.00 -2.17
CA SER A 7 6.09 1.51 -2.76
C SER A 7 5.30 0.38 -3.40
N PRO A 8 3.98 0.55 -3.54
CA PRO A 8 3.17 -0.43 -4.22
C PRO A 8 3.64 -0.70 -5.65
N SER A 9 3.41 -1.94 -6.11
CA SER A 9 3.85 -2.36 -7.42
C SER A 9 3.18 -1.53 -8.52
N THR A 10 3.98 -0.91 -9.39
CA THR A 10 3.46 -0.11 -10.51
C THR A 10 2.56 -0.96 -11.41
N ALA A 11 2.94 -2.22 -11.65
CA ALA A 11 2.17 -3.17 -12.44
C ALA A 11 0.82 -3.51 -11.82
N GLY A 12 0.77 -3.71 -10.50
CA GLY A 12 -0.49 -3.96 -9.79
C GLY A 12 -1.44 -2.76 -9.89
N ILE A 13 -0.93 -1.56 -9.65
CA ILE A 13 -1.74 -0.33 -9.77
C ILE A 13 -2.22 -0.12 -11.21
N ALA A 14 -1.35 -0.31 -12.20
CA ALA A 14 -1.71 -0.21 -13.62
C ALA A 14 -2.79 -1.23 -14.00
N GLY A 15 -2.69 -2.46 -13.50
CA GLY A 15 -3.72 -3.49 -13.69
C GLY A 15 -5.09 -3.06 -13.13
N CYS A 16 -5.13 -2.50 -11.91
CA CYS A 16 -6.37 -1.95 -11.35
C CYS A 16 -6.93 -0.80 -12.19
N GLY A 17 -6.07 0.10 -12.67
CA GLY A 17 -6.48 1.23 -13.53
C GLY A 17 -7.07 0.76 -14.86
N ILE A 18 -6.41 -0.20 -15.52
CA ILE A 18 -6.87 -0.79 -16.78
C ILE A 18 -8.21 -1.51 -16.57
N ALA A 19 -8.33 -2.33 -15.53
CA ALA A 19 -9.58 -3.03 -15.21
C ALA A 19 -10.72 -2.04 -14.92
N GLY A 20 -10.44 -0.97 -14.16
CA GLY A 20 -11.42 0.09 -13.88
C GLY A 20 -11.88 0.79 -15.16
N LEU A 21 -10.95 1.10 -16.07
CA LEU A 21 -11.28 1.71 -17.36
C LEU A 21 -12.13 0.76 -18.25
N MET A 22 -11.75 -0.52 -18.32
CA MET A 22 -12.52 -1.53 -19.04
C MET A 22 -13.94 -1.66 -18.50
N MET A 23 -14.12 -1.64 -17.18
CA MET A 23 -15.44 -1.65 -16.55
C MET A 23 -16.26 -0.38 -16.86
N ALA A 24 -15.62 0.79 -16.85
CA ALA A 24 -16.29 2.04 -17.23
C ALA A 24 -16.78 2.00 -18.68
N ILE A 25 -15.95 1.51 -19.60
CA ILE A 25 -16.32 1.32 -21.01
C ILE A 25 -17.50 0.35 -21.11
N ALA A 26 -17.39 -0.83 -20.51
CA ALA A 26 -18.44 -1.85 -20.56
C ALA A 26 -19.78 -1.36 -19.98
N ALA A 27 -19.75 -0.56 -18.91
CA ALA A 27 -20.95 0.01 -18.30
C ALA A 27 -21.73 0.93 -19.26
N VAL A 28 -21.04 1.61 -20.18
CA VAL A 28 -21.67 2.56 -21.11
C VAL A 28 -21.97 1.92 -22.47
N THR A 29 -21.15 0.96 -22.92
CA THR A 29 -21.23 0.43 -24.29
C THR A 29 -21.82 -0.97 -24.40
N VAL A 30 -21.62 -1.84 -23.40
CA VAL A 30 -21.98 -3.27 -23.48
C VAL A 30 -23.19 -3.59 -22.63
N ILE A 31 -23.22 -3.13 -21.38
CA ILE A 31 -24.27 -3.47 -20.44
C ILE A 31 -25.52 -2.67 -20.81
N THR A 32 -26.67 -3.33 -20.88
CA THR A 32 -27.93 -2.73 -21.34
C THR A 32 -28.95 -2.58 -20.23
N ASP A 33 -28.90 -3.44 -19.20
CA ASP A 33 -29.80 -3.37 -18.06
C ASP A 33 -29.36 -2.30 -17.05
N PRO A 34 -30.28 -1.49 -16.51
CA PRO A 34 -29.94 -0.43 -15.56
C PRO A 34 -29.17 -0.90 -14.31
N PRO A 35 -29.53 -2.02 -13.65
CA PRO A 35 -28.81 -2.49 -12.46
C PRO A 35 -27.35 -2.84 -12.75
N GLY A 36 -27.09 -3.60 -13.83
CA GLY A 36 -25.75 -3.99 -14.24
C GLY A 36 -24.88 -2.78 -14.55
N ARG A 37 -25.42 -1.74 -15.21
CA ARG A 37 -24.68 -0.50 -15.49
C ARG A 37 -24.26 0.21 -14.22
N VAL A 38 -25.16 0.30 -13.23
CA VAL A 38 -24.86 0.94 -11.95
C VAL A 38 -23.76 0.18 -11.21
N LEU A 39 -23.87 -1.15 -11.11
CA LEU A 39 -22.86 -1.97 -10.43
C LEU A 39 -21.49 -1.88 -11.11
N ALA A 40 -21.45 -1.97 -12.45
CA ALA A 40 -20.21 -1.84 -13.22
C ALA A 40 -19.61 -0.43 -13.08
N GLY A 41 -20.45 0.61 -13.09
CA GLY A 41 -20.03 1.99 -12.86
C GLY A 41 -19.41 2.20 -11.48
N ILE A 42 -20.05 1.70 -10.41
CA ILE A 42 -19.53 1.78 -9.04
C ILE A 42 -18.16 1.09 -8.94
N ALA A 43 -18.04 -0.11 -9.48
CA ALA A 43 -16.79 -0.85 -9.41
C ALA A 43 -15.68 -0.23 -10.29
N ALA A 44 -16.04 0.37 -11.44
CA ALA A 44 -15.11 1.16 -12.25
C ALA A 44 -14.57 2.36 -11.46
N VAL A 45 -15.46 3.15 -10.85
CA VAL A 45 -15.09 4.31 -10.03
C VAL A 45 -14.22 3.87 -8.84
N GLY A 46 -14.58 2.78 -8.17
CA GLY A 46 -13.81 2.22 -7.06
C GLY A 46 -12.39 1.82 -7.47
N LEU A 47 -12.23 1.11 -8.59
CA LEU A 47 -10.91 0.70 -9.10
C LEU A 47 -10.05 1.88 -9.53
N LEU A 48 -10.62 2.86 -10.25
CA LEU A 48 -9.90 4.05 -10.69
C LEU A 48 -9.48 4.93 -9.50
N THR A 49 -10.35 5.09 -8.51
CA THR A 49 -10.06 5.80 -7.26
C THR A 49 -8.95 5.10 -6.49
N PHE A 50 -9.04 3.77 -6.34
CA PHE A 50 -8.01 2.97 -5.67
C PHE A 50 -6.65 3.06 -6.36
N ALA A 51 -6.62 2.97 -7.70
CA ALA A 51 -5.40 3.10 -8.48
C ALA A 51 -4.78 4.50 -8.31
N SER A 52 -5.59 5.54 -8.40
CA SER A 52 -5.16 6.94 -8.24
C SER A 52 -4.57 7.20 -6.85
N PHE A 53 -5.22 6.71 -5.79
CA PHE A 53 -4.74 6.87 -4.42
C PHE A 53 -3.49 6.05 -4.13
N SER A 54 -3.37 4.87 -4.74
CA SER A 54 -2.18 4.05 -4.65
C SER A 54 -0.98 4.72 -5.32
N LEU A 55 -1.17 5.44 -6.44
CA LEU A 55 -0.13 6.27 -7.06
C LEU A 55 0.24 7.49 -6.19
N ARG A 56 -0.76 8.18 -5.63
CA ARG A 56 -0.56 9.37 -4.79
C ARG A 56 0.26 9.08 -3.54
N SER A 57 0.13 7.88 -2.98
CA SER A 57 0.78 7.48 -1.74
C SER A 57 2.20 6.95 -1.92
N ARG A 58 2.80 7.07 -3.12
CA ARG A 58 4.18 6.60 -3.37
C ARG A 58 5.22 7.66 -2.99
N PRO A 59 6.39 7.28 -2.43
CA PRO A 59 6.67 6.00 -1.76
C PRO A 59 5.91 5.89 -0.43
N LYS A 60 5.47 4.68 -0.05
CA LYS A 60 4.68 4.47 1.17
C LYS A 60 5.53 4.43 2.43
N LEU A 61 6.76 3.93 2.30
CA LEU A 61 7.76 3.89 3.35
C LEU A 61 9.10 4.29 2.75
N ALA A 62 9.82 5.19 3.41
CA ALA A 62 11.16 5.57 3.00
C ALA A 62 12.05 5.90 4.21
N ILE A 63 13.29 5.46 4.18
CA ILE A 63 14.33 5.95 5.08
C ILE A 63 14.85 7.26 4.50
N THR A 64 14.84 8.31 5.32
CA THR A 64 15.38 9.64 5.00
C THR A 64 16.32 10.10 6.10
N ASP A 65 17.07 11.18 5.88
CA ASP A 65 17.99 11.73 6.88
C ASP A 65 17.26 12.21 8.14
N ASP A 66 16.01 12.66 8.02
CA ASP A 66 15.17 13.11 9.14
C ASP A 66 14.51 11.95 9.92
N GLY A 67 14.52 10.74 9.36
CA GLY A 67 13.87 9.57 9.94
C GLY A 67 13.08 8.73 8.94
N LEU A 68 12.15 7.93 9.46
CA LEU A 68 11.34 7.01 8.68
C LEU A 68 10.06 7.68 8.21
N VAL A 69 9.96 7.94 6.91
CA VAL A 69 8.84 8.62 6.28
C VAL A 69 7.77 7.61 5.85
N VAL A 70 6.58 7.78 6.39
CA VAL A 70 5.36 7.05 6.02
C VAL A 70 4.40 7.98 5.28
N ARG A 71 4.13 7.67 4.01
CA ARG A 71 3.16 8.43 3.21
C ARG A 71 1.81 7.72 3.19
N GLY A 72 0.83 8.34 3.85
CA GLY A 72 -0.57 7.96 3.75
C GLY A 72 -1.27 8.63 2.55
N TRP A 73 -2.58 8.44 2.49
CA TRP A 73 -3.39 9.00 1.41
C TRP A 73 -3.44 10.54 1.42
N ALA A 74 -3.62 11.13 2.62
CA ALA A 74 -3.76 12.58 2.81
C ALA A 74 -2.60 13.24 3.56
N ARG A 75 -1.82 12.46 4.31
CA ARG A 75 -0.76 12.98 5.19
C ARG A 75 0.50 12.15 5.07
N THR A 76 1.63 12.83 4.99
CA THR A 76 2.96 12.25 5.17
C THR A 76 3.35 12.43 6.64
N ARG A 77 3.91 11.39 7.24
CA ARG A 77 4.42 11.40 8.61
C ARG A 77 5.88 11.00 8.58
N THR A 78 6.69 11.62 9.43
CA THR A 78 8.07 11.23 9.65
C THR A 78 8.15 10.76 11.09
N PHE A 79 8.68 9.56 11.30
CA PHE A 79 8.98 9.01 12.61
C PHE A 79 10.49 9.07 12.80
N ARG A 80 10.94 9.83 13.79
CA ARG A 80 12.34 9.81 14.20
C ARG A 80 12.63 8.49 14.90
N HIS A 81 13.92 8.14 14.97
CA HIS A 81 14.36 6.87 15.56
C HIS A 81 13.88 6.72 17.02
N ASP A 82 13.97 7.80 17.80
CA ASP A 82 13.53 7.88 19.19
C ASP A 82 12.01 7.86 19.40
N GLU A 83 11.22 8.04 18.33
CA GLU A 83 9.76 8.00 18.38
C GLU A 83 9.20 6.60 18.09
N ILE A 84 10.05 5.64 17.71
CA ILE A 84 9.65 4.28 17.35
C ILE A 84 9.89 3.36 18.55
N ASP A 85 8.82 2.75 19.05
CA ASP A 85 8.91 1.79 20.15
C ASP A 85 9.36 0.42 19.64
N THR A 86 8.78 -0.05 18.53
CA THR A 86 9.05 -1.37 17.98
C THR A 86 8.71 -1.45 16.50
N ILE A 87 9.56 -2.14 15.74
CA ILE A 87 9.27 -2.59 14.36
C ILE A 87 9.26 -4.13 14.33
N ARG A 88 8.16 -4.73 13.90
CA ARG A 88 8.02 -6.20 13.90
C ARG A 88 7.28 -6.74 12.68
N ILE A 89 7.41 -8.06 12.47
CA ILE A 89 6.58 -8.80 11.52
C ILE A 89 5.48 -9.52 12.28
N THR A 90 4.24 -9.31 11.84
CA THR A 90 3.10 -10.14 12.23
C THR A 90 2.77 -11.09 11.08
N GLU A 91 2.67 -12.39 11.38
CA GLU A 91 2.36 -13.43 10.41
C GLU A 91 0.98 -14.04 10.70
N PHE A 92 0.17 -14.19 9.65
CA PHE A 92 -1.12 -14.87 9.70
C PHE A 92 -1.18 -15.99 8.66
N ARG A 93 -1.84 -17.10 9.00
CA ARG A 93 -2.13 -18.18 8.06
C ARG A 93 -3.59 -18.06 7.59
N ARG A 94 -3.81 -17.89 6.29
CA ARG A 94 -5.16 -17.80 5.70
C ARG A 94 -5.28 -18.71 4.48
N LEU A 95 -6.20 -19.68 4.53
CA LEU A 95 -6.53 -20.61 3.42
C LEU A 95 -5.26 -21.18 2.74
N ALA A 96 -4.33 -21.73 3.54
CA ALA A 96 -3.02 -22.26 3.13
C ALA A 96 -1.93 -21.25 2.71
N ARG A 97 -2.18 -19.94 2.68
CA ARG A 97 -1.14 -18.91 2.47
C ARG A 97 -0.68 -18.30 3.78
N LYS A 98 0.63 -18.12 3.92
CA LYS A 98 1.22 -17.26 4.94
C LYS A 98 1.20 -15.81 4.43
N VAL A 99 0.69 -14.91 5.25
CA VAL A 99 0.65 -13.47 4.99
C VAL A 99 1.46 -12.80 6.08
N ARG A 100 2.45 -12.00 5.68
CA ARG A 100 3.25 -11.18 6.58
C ARG A 100 2.82 -9.72 6.47
N MET A 101 2.90 -9.02 7.60
CA MET A 101 2.70 -7.59 7.70
C MET A 101 3.85 -7.00 8.51
N LEU A 102 4.34 -5.82 8.09
CA LEU A 102 5.29 -5.03 8.87
C LEU A 102 4.50 -4.07 9.73
N GLU A 103 4.70 -4.13 11.04
CA GLU A 103 4.11 -3.23 12.02
C GLU A 103 5.16 -2.29 12.57
N ILE A 104 4.80 -1.01 12.69
CA ILE A 104 5.60 0.04 13.32
C ILE A 104 4.74 0.64 14.42
N ASP A 105 5.13 0.37 15.66
CA ASP A 105 4.54 0.95 16.86
C ASP A 105 5.35 2.19 17.25
N ALA A 106 4.68 3.33 17.38
CA ALA A 106 5.26 4.61 17.77
C ALA A 106 4.87 5.00 19.19
N HIS A 107 5.73 5.77 19.85
CA HIS A 107 5.63 6.15 21.26
C HIS A 107 4.32 6.86 21.64
N ASP A 108 3.73 7.57 20.68
CA ASP A 108 2.45 8.26 20.87
C ASP A 108 1.22 7.34 20.65
N GLY A 109 1.42 6.01 20.69
CA GLY A 109 0.39 4.98 20.57
C GLY A 109 -0.10 4.75 19.15
N ARG A 110 0.57 5.30 18.13
CA ARG A 110 0.21 5.08 16.72
C ARG A 110 0.83 3.78 16.21
N LEU A 111 -0.02 2.92 15.63
CA LEU A 111 0.40 1.73 14.90
C LEU A 111 0.26 1.97 13.39
N VAL A 112 1.32 1.72 12.64
CA VAL A 112 1.32 1.69 11.18
C VAL A 112 1.57 0.27 10.71
N VAL A 113 0.70 -0.24 9.84
CA VAL A 113 0.79 -1.59 9.30
C VAL A 113 0.98 -1.54 7.79
N PHE A 114 1.96 -2.28 7.29
CA PHE A 114 2.23 -2.42 5.86
C PHE A 114 2.10 -3.85 5.41
N THR A 115 1.40 -4.03 4.31
CA THR A 115 1.30 -5.31 3.61
C THR A 115 2.32 -5.40 2.47
N ARG A 116 2.44 -6.59 1.87
CA ARG A 116 3.21 -6.79 0.63
C ARG A 116 2.76 -5.86 -0.51
N TRP A 117 1.46 -5.57 -0.60
CA TRP A 117 0.94 -4.64 -1.60
C TRP A 117 1.48 -3.23 -1.38
N ASP A 118 1.64 -2.81 -0.13
CA ASP A 118 2.07 -1.46 0.22
C ASP A 118 3.57 -1.23 -0.03
N LEU A 119 4.37 -2.25 0.25
CA LEU A 119 5.84 -2.19 0.16
C LEU A 119 6.36 -2.58 -1.22
N GLY A 120 5.58 -3.33 -1.99
CA GLY A 120 5.99 -3.87 -3.29
C GLY A 120 6.95 -5.06 -3.21
N THR A 121 7.38 -5.46 -2.00
CA THR A 121 8.24 -6.62 -1.73
C THR A 121 7.80 -7.35 -0.46
N ASP A 122 8.43 -8.48 -0.10
CA ASP A 122 8.15 -9.18 1.17
C ASP A 122 8.44 -8.22 2.35
N PRO A 123 7.49 -8.02 3.28
CA PRO A 123 7.71 -7.22 4.48
C PRO A 123 8.94 -7.61 5.30
N LEU A 124 9.35 -8.89 5.26
CA LEU A 124 10.56 -9.34 5.94
C LEU A 124 11.83 -8.70 5.36
N ASP A 125 11.93 -8.60 4.04
CA ASP A 125 13.08 -7.95 3.37
C ASP A 125 13.18 -6.46 3.76
N VAL A 126 12.03 -5.83 3.97
CA VAL A 126 11.96 -4.44 4.43
C VAL A 126 12.42 -4.32 5.88
N LEU A 127 11.98 -5.23 6.77
CA LEU A 127 12.47 -5.25 8.15
C LEU A 127 13.99 -5.43 8.20
N ASP A 128 14.55 -6.32 7.37
CA ASP A 128 16.00 -6.55 7.33
C ASP A 128 16.75 -5.29 6.85
N ALA A 129 16.21 -4.57 5.87
CA ALA A 129 16.77 -3.30 5.43
C ALA A 129 16.66 -2.19 6.49
N LEU A 130 15.54 -2.12 7.23
CA LEU A 130 15.37 -1.18 8.34
C LEU A 130 16.40 -1.45 9.45
N LYS A 131 16.58 -2.72 9.84
CA LYS A 131 17.60 -3.13 10.81
C LYS A 131 19.02 -2.80 10.35
N ALA A 132 19.33 -3.01 9.07
CA ALA A 132 20.62 -2.65 8.51
C ALA A 132 20.88 -1.13 8.52
N ALA A 133 19.81 -0.33 8.48
CA ALA A 133 19.85 1.13 8.63
C ALA A 133 19.80 1.60 10.10
N GLY A 134 19.77 0.67 11.06
CA GLY A 134 19.84 0.94 12.48
C GLY A 134 18.51 1.03 13.22
N TYR A 135 17.37 0.78 12.55
CA TYR A 135 16.03 0.74 13.16
C TYR A 135 15.71 -0.59 13.87
#